data_AF-A0A2V6DUM4-F1
#
_entry.id   AF-A0A2V6DUM4-F1
#
_cell.length_a   1.000
_cell.length_b   1.000
_cell.length_c   1.000
_cell.angle_alpha   90.00
_cell.angle_beta   90.00
_cell.angle_gamma   90.00
#
_symmetry.space_group_name_H-M   'P 1'
#
loop_
_entity.id
_entity.type
_entity.pdbx_description
1 polymer ?
#
loop_
_entity_poly.entity_id
_entity_poly.type
_entity_poly.pdbx_seq_one_letter_code
_entity_poly.pdbx_strand_id
1 'polypeptide(L)'
;MTLTDLFSNDDSRQPLPKANAVQRLSGDESPWTPEQVRGVISNPCYAGIGPYPPLVPEDAWIHTAARTIASDGAEQFLVNMLEMLRQSFERPPHMEMGEAEED
;
A
#
# COMPACT_ATOMS: atom_id res chain seq x y z
N MET A 1 -6.48 5.90 30.54
CA MET A 1 -6.31 6.06 29.09
C MET A 1 -5.54 4.86 28.60
N THR A 2 -6.20 3.96 27.89
CA THR A 2 -5.59 2.81 27.23
C THR A 2 -5.03 3.23 25.87
N LEU A 3 -4.15 2.42 25.27
CA LEU A 3 -3.69 2.68 23.90
C LEU A 3 -4.87 2.70 22.92
N THR A 4 -5.90 1.89 23.17
CA THR A 4 -7.12 1.88 22.37
C THR A 4 -7.86 3.22 22.45
N ASP A 5 -7.92 3.86 23.62
CA ASP A 5 -8.54 5.18 23.79
C ASP A 5 -7.77 6.30 23.08
N LEU A 6 -6.47 6.11 22.81
CA LEU A 6 -5.66 7.07 22.05
C LEU A 6 -5.97 7.03 20.55
N PHE A 7 -6.40 5.87 20.04
CA PHE A 7 -6.69 5.64 18.62
C PHE A 7 -8.20 5.60 18.32
N SER A 8 -9.06 5.94 19.28
CA SER A 8 -10.52 5.90 19.12
C SER A 8 -11.14 7.28 19.32
N ASN A 9 -11.99 7.70 18.39
CA ASN A 9 -12.85 8.90 18.49
C ASN A 9 -14.32 8.46 18.29
N ASP A 10 -15.30 9.35 18.49
CA ASP A 10 -16.72 8.95 18.35
C ASP A 10 -17.06 8.33 16.98
N ASP A 11 -16.37 8.75 15.91
CA ASP A 11 -16.50 8.20 14.56
C ASP A 11 -15.82 6.83 14.36
N SER A 12 -14.86 6.45 15.20
CA SER A 12 -14.14 5.17 15.09
C SER A 12 -14.98 3.94 15.45
N ARG A 13 -16.29 4.15 15.74
CA ARG A 13 -17.25 3.07 15.98
C ARG A 13 -17.91 2.57 14.71
N GLN A 14 -17.81 3.30 13.59
CA GLN A 14 -18.30 2.81 12.31
C GLN A 14 -17.32 1.78 11.73
N PRO A 15 -17.83 0.72 11.06
CA PRO A 15 -16.95 -0.23 10.39
C PRO A 15 -16.22 0.45 9.23
N LEU A 16 -14.91 0.25 9.15
CA LEU A 16 -14.11 0.70 8.02
C LEU A 16 -14.61 0.08 6.70
N PRO A 17 -14.45 0.78 5.56
CA PRO A 17 -14.69 0.17 4.27
C PRO A 17 -13.75 -1.02 4.04
N LYS A 18 -14.16 -1.94 3.16
CA LYS A 18 -13.26 -3.01 2.71
C LYS A 18 -12.23 -2.45 1.74
N ALA A 19 -11.05 -3.05 1.72
CA ALA A 19 -10.07 -2.77 0.68
C ALA A 19 -10.68 -3.07 -0.70
N ASN A 20 -10.45 -2.17 -1.64
CA ASN A 20 -10.85 -2.30 -3.05
C ASN A 20 -9.65 -2.11 -4.00
N ALA A 21 -8.44 -2.14 -3.43
CA ALA A 21 -7.17 -2.22 -4.13
C ALA A 21 -6.71 -3.68 -4.24
N VAL A 22 -6.12 -4.02 -5.38
CA VAL A 22 -5.54 -5.34 -5.65
C VAL A 22 -4.08 -5.16 -6.05
N GLN A 23 -3.18 -5.94 -5.45
CA GLN A 23 -1.79 -5.96 -5.89
C GLN A 23 -1.70 -6.56 -7.29
N ARG A 24 -1.01 -5.86 -8.18
CA ARG A 24 -0.59 -6.44 -9.45
C ARG A 24 0.70 -7.22 -9.22
N LEU A 25 0.68 -8.51 -9.57
CA LEU A 25 1.85 -9.36 -9.48
C LEU A 25 2.83 -9.07 -10.63
N SER A 26 4.12 -9.21 -10.35
CA SER A 26 5.14 -9.11 -11.39
C SER A 26 4.92 -10.19 -12.46
N GLY A 27 5.02 -9.82 -13.73
CA GLY A 27 4.79 -10.72 -14.86
C GLY A 27 3.31 -10.97 -15.20
N ASP A 28 2.36 -10.34 -14.51
CA ASP A 28 0.96 -10.35 -14.93
C ASP A 28 0.81 -9.53 -16.23
N GLU A 29 0.55 -10.22 -17.33
CA GLU A 29 0.31 -9.63 -18.66
C GLU A 29 -1.17 -9.32 -18.94
N SER A 30 -2.07 -9.60 -18.00
CA SER A 30 -3.49 -9.30 -18.16
C SER A 30 -3.75 -7.78 -18.26
N PRO A 31 -4.87 -7.37 -18.90
CA PRO A 31 -5.26 -5.98 -18.95
C PRO A 31 -5.39 -5.37 -17.55
N TRP A 32 -4.95 -4.12 -17.41
CA TRP A 32 -5.10 -3.38 -16.15
C TRP A 32 -6.57 -3.27 -15.73
N THR A 33 -6.85 -3.60 -14.47
CA THR A 33 -8.15 -3.32 -13.84
C THR A 33 -8.08 -2.04 -12.99
N PRO A 34 -9.21 -1.36 -12.74
CA PRO A 34 -9.26 -0.22 -11.83
C PRO A 34 -8.73 -0.55 -10.42
N GLU A 35 -9.02 -1.75 -9.93
CA GLU A 35 -8.58 -2.22 -8.61
C GLU A 35 -7.04 -2.35 -8.54
N GLN A 36 -6.41 -2.82 -9.62
CA GLN A 36 -4.95 -2.88 -9.74
C GLN A 36 -4.33 -1.47 -9.78
N VAL A 37 -4.96 -0.54 -10.49
CA VAL A 37 -4.51 0.87 -10.53
C VAL A 37 -4.60 1.49 -9.12
N ARG A 38 -5.67 1.22 -8.37
CA ARG A 38 -5.78 1.65 -6.96
C ARG A 38 -4.66 1.04 -6.10
N GLY A 39 -4.31 -0.23 -6.33
CA GLY A 39 -3.19 -0.89 -5.65
C GLY A 39 -1.86 -0.17 -5.89
N VAL A 40 -1.56 0.20 -7.14
CA VAL A 40 -0.35 0.96 -7.46
C VAL A 40 -0.33 2.32 -6.78
N ILE A 41 -1.43 3.07 -6.87
CA ILE A 41 -1.51 4.42 -6.31
C ILE A 41 -1.41 4.42 -4.78
N SER A 42 -2.06 3.45 -4.12
CA SER A 42 -2.09 3.37 -2.66
C SER A 42 -0.86 2.72 -2.04
N ASN A 43 0.06 2.13 -2.82
CA ASN A 43 1.25 1.50 -2.30
C ASN A 43 2.43 2.50 -2.17
N PRO A 44 2.85 2.86 -0.94
CA PRO A 44 3.94 3.81 -0.74
C PRO A 44 5.33 3.19 -0.98
N CYS A 45 5.45 1.87 -1.17
CA CYS A 45 6.72 1.24 -1.55
C CYS A 45 7.24 1.77 -2.90
N TYR A 46 6.35 2.22 -3.79
CA TYR A 46 6.77 2.86 -5.04
C TYR A 46 7.49 4.20 -4.82
N ALA A 47 7.23 4.88 -3.70
CA ALA A 47 7.94 6.08 -3.28
C ALA A 47 9.22 5.77 -2.47
N GLY A 48 9.61 4.50 -2.35
CA GLY A 48 10.82 4.09 -1.64
C GLY A 48 10.61 3.75 -0.17
N ILE A 49 9.36 3.54 0.28
CA ILE A 49 9.11 3.05 1.65
C ILE A 49 9.49 1.56 1.76
N GLY A 50 10.35 1.23 2.72
CA GLY A 50 10.83 -0.13 2.99
C GLY A 50 12.24 -0.38 2.42
N PRO A 51 12.61 -1.65 2.16
CA PRO A 51 13.91 -1.99 1.58
C PRO A 51 13.97 -1.79 0.06
N TYR A 52 12.99 -1.10 -0.53
CA TYR A 52 12.81 -1.00 -1.98
C TYR A 52 13.31 0.35 -2.49
N PRO A 53 14.04 0.40 -3.62
CA PRO A 53 14.39 1.67 -4.25
C PRO A 53 13.13 2.39 -4.76
N PRO A 54 13.08 3.73 -4.72
CA PRO A 54 11.94 4.47 -5.24
C PRO A 54 11.82 4.30 -6.76
N LEU A 55 10.61 3.98 -7.23
CA LEU A 55 10.25 3.96 -8.66
C LEU A 55 9.58 5.26 -9.11
N VAL A 56 8.95 5.97 -8.18
CA VAL A 56 8.37 7.29 -8.40
C VAL A 56 8.94 8.31 -7.41
N PRO A 57 9.08 9.59 -7.80
CA PRO A 57 9.42 10.65 -6.87
C PRO A 57 8.39 10.75 -5.72
N GLU A 58 8.88 11.02 -4.51
CA GLU A 58 8.05 11.09 -3.30
C GLU A 58 6.95 12.16 -3.42
N ASP A 59 7.29 13.34 -3.93
CA ASP A 59 6.36 14.46 -4.13
C ASP A 59 5.23 14.08 -5.12
N ALA A 60 5.57 13.40 -6.21
CA ALA A 60 4.60 12.91 -7.18
C ALA A 60 3.64 11.88 -6.57
N TRP A 61 4.16 10.99 -5.71
CA TRP A 61 3.33 10.04 -4.97
C TRP A 61 2.40 10.76 -3.99
N ILE A 62 2.93 11.70 -3.18
CA ILE A 62 2.14 12.48 -2.21
C ILE A 62 1.02 13.26 -2.90
N HIS A 63 1.31 13.94 -4.02
CA HIS A 63 0.30 14.68 -4.77
C HIS A 63 -0.78 13.76 -5.34
N THR A 64 -0.41 12.56 -5.80
CA THR A 64 -1.38 11.57 -6.29
C THR A 64 -2.24 11.04 -5.15
N ALA A 65 -1.63 10.67 -4.02
CA ALA A 65 -2.33 10.22 -2.82
C ALA A 65 -3.35 11.28 -2.33
N ALA A 66 -2.93 12.55 -2.25
CA ALA A 66 -3.80 13.65 -1.86
C ALA A 66 -5.02 13.80 -2.80
N ARG A 67 -4.81 13.67 -4.12
CA ARG A 67 -5.90 13.72 -5.11
C ARG A 67 -6.84 12.52 -4.96
N THR A 68 -6.32 11.32 -4.72
CA THR A 68 -7.14 10.13 -4.51
C THR A 68 -7.95 10.22 -3.22
N ILE A 69 -7.36 10.72 -2.13
CA ILE A 69 -8.08 10.97 -0.87
C ILE A 69 -9.23 11.95 -1.07
N ALA A 70 -9.03 13.01 -1.86
CA ALA A 70 -10.08 13.98 -2.17
C ALA A 70 -11.24 13.40 -3.00
N SER A 71 -10.96 12.38 -3.83
CA SER A 71 -11.96 11.70 -4.67
C SER A 71 -12.68 10.58 -3.93
N ASP A 72 -11.93 9.71 -3.25
CA ASP A 72 -12.40 8.41 -2.79
C ASP A 72 -12.59 8.37 -1.26
N GLY A 73 -12.09 9.39 -0.55
CA GLY A 73 -12.14 9.50 0.90
C GLY A 73 -10.89 8.95 1.60
N ALA A 74 -10.55 9.55 2.75
CA ALA A 74 -9.35 9.20 3.51
C ALA A 74 -9.37 7.75 4.02
N GLU A 75 -10.50 7.29 4.57
CA GLU A 75 -10.60 5.92 5.10
C GLU A 75 -10.39 4.87 4.01
N GLN A 76 -11.01 5.04 2.83
CA GLN A 76 -10.85 4.10 1.73
C GLN A 76 -9.39 4.04 1.25
N PHE A 77 -8.73 5.20 1.13
CA PHE A 77 -7.33 5.26 0.74
C PHE A 77 -6.42 4.58 1.78
N LEU A 78 -6.62 4.86 3.07
CA LEU A 78 -5.81 4.31 4.15
C LEU A 78 -5.99 2.79 4.30
N VAL A 79 -7.22 2.28 4.13
CA VAL A 79 -7.47 0.82 4.13
C VAL A 79 -6.74 0.15 2.96
N ASN A 80 -6.79 0.74 1.76
CA ASN A 80 -6.06 0.23 0.60
C ASN A 80 -4.54 0.28 0.81
N MET A 81 -4.02 1.39 1.33
CA MET A 81 -2.60 1.56 1.62
C MET A 81 -2.11 0.53 2.63
N LEU A 82 -2.86 0.30 3.71
CA LEU A 82 -2.52 -0.70 4.72
C LEU A 82 -2.50 -2.12 4.13
N GLU A 83 -3.44 -2.44 3.26
CA GLU A 83 -3.49 -3.73 2.57
C GLU A 83 -2.27 -3.92 1.65
N MET A 84 -1.90 -2.90 0.88
CA MET A 84 -0.71 -2.95 0.03
C MET A 84 0.59 -3.07 0.82
N LEU A 85 0.69 -2.40 1.97
CA LEU A 85 1.84 -2.50 2.86
C LEU A 85 1.98 -3.91 3.45
N ARG A 86 0.87 -4.54 3.86
CA ARG A 86 0.87 -5.94 4.34
C ARG A 86 1.39 -6.88 3.26
N GLN A 87 0.82 -6.80 2.06
CA GLN A 87 1.21 -7.65 0.93
C GLN A 87 2.65 -7.39 0.47
N SER A 88 3.14 -6.15 0.59
CA SER A 88 4.52 -5.82 0.20
C SER A 88 5.55 -6.33 1.21
N PHE A 89 5.21 -6.36 2.51
CA PHE A 89 6.13 -6.78 3.56
C PHE A 89 5.93 -8.22 4.05
N GLU A 90 4.87 -8.90 3.61
CA GLU A 90 4.73 -10.34 3.80
C GLU A 90 5.89 -11.06 3.08
N ARG A 91 6.83 -11.60 3.87
CA ARG A 91 7.93 -12.41 3.36
C ARG A 91 7.37 -13.64 2.63
N PRO A 92 7.78 -13.94 1.39
CA PRO A 92 7.63 -15.28 0.86
C PRO A 92 8.43 -16.24 1.75
N PRO A 93 7.89 -17.42 2.13
CA PRO A 93 8.56 -18.35 3.05
C PRO A 93 9.85 -19.02 2.52
N HIS A 94 10.45 -18.54 1.42
CA HIS A 94 11.59 -19.21 0.76
C HIS A 94 12.52 -18.26 -0.02
N MET A 95 12.50 -16.95 0.23
CA MET A 95 13.53 -16.07 -0.33
C MET A 95 14.72 -15.99 0.65
N GLU A 96 15.47 -17.09 0.76
CA GLU A 96 16.89 -16.99 1.12
C GLU A 96 17.53 -16.17 0.00
N MET A 97 17.99 -14.94 0.31
CA MET A 97 18.79 -14.20 -0.63
C MET A 97 20.03 -15.05 -0.88
N GLY A 98 20.16 -15.57 -2.11
CA GLY A 98 21.29 -16.35 -2.54
C GLY A 98 22.57 -15.65 -2.12
N GLU A 99 23.44 -16.42 -1.47
CA GLU A 99 24.82 -16.05 -1.20
C GLU A 99 25.39 -15.42 -2.48
N ALA A 100 25.86 -14.18 -2.38
CA ALA A 100 26.61 -13.59 -3.48
C ALA A 100 27.79 -14.52 -3.76
N GLU A 101 27.81 -15.11 -4.96
CA GLU A 101 29.00 -15.78 -5.46
C GLU A 101 30.12 -14.72 -5.49
N GLU A 102 31.05 -14.80 -4.53
CA GLU A 102 32.32 -14.10 -4.59
C GLU A 102 33.20 -14.82 -5.61
N ASP A 103 33.52 -14.12 -6.72
CA ASP A 103 34.53 -14.52 -7.72
C ASP A 103 35.94 -14.67 -7.13
#